data_AF-A0A3D5MHC9-F1
#
_entry.id   AF-A0A3D5MHC9-F1
#
_cell.length_a   1.000
_cell.length_b   1.000
_cell.length_c   1.000
_cell.angle_alpha   90.00
_cell.angle_beta   90.00
_cell.angle_gamma   90.00
#
_symmetry.space_group_name_H-M   'P 1'
#
loop_
_entity.id
_entity.type
_entity.pdbx_description
1 polymer ?
#
loop_
_entity_poly.entity_id
_entity_poly.type
_entity_poly.pdbx_seq_one_letter_code
_entity_poly.pdbx_strand_id
1 'polypeptide(L)'
;RVRRAAMQQFLAHGLHVTEARTGVLIFAALADHQVEVVADEGVHSCVMTEVWADAVAALTGALRRNRPVEGFEQAINLCGGVLAERFPP
;
A
#
# COMPACT_ATOMS: atom_id res chain seq x y z
N ARG A 1 -8.49 -10.45 -9.97
CA ARG A 1 -9.52 -9.39 -10.13
C ARG A 1 -9.17 -8.16 -9.28
N VAL A 2 -8.83 -8.35 -8.00
CA VAL A 2 -8.50 -7.26 -7.06
C VAL A 2 -7.29 -6.42 -7.50
N ARG A 3 -6.19 -7.03 -7.95
CA ARG A 3 -5.05 -6.29 -8.53
C ARG A 3 -5.42 -5.35 -9.69
N ARG A 4 -6.32 -5.78 -10.59
CA ARG A 4 -6.78 -4.93 -11.70
C ARG A 4 -7.60 -3.74 -11.20
N ALA A 5 -8.48 -3.97 -10.23
CA ALA A 5 -9.26 -2.89 -9.61
C ALA A 5 -8.36 -1.89 -8.87
N ALA A 6 -7.40 -2.38 -8.09
CA ALA A 6 -6.40 -1.56 -7.40
C ALA A 6 -5.61 -0.69 -8.40
N MET A 7 -5.13 -1.27 -9.50
CA MET A 7 -4.41 -0.53 -10.54
C MET A 7 -5.28 0.54 -11.21
N GLN A 8 -6.56 0.25 -11.48
CA GLN A 8 -7.49 1.24 -12.01
C GLN A 8 -7.70 2.41 -11.05
N GLN A 9 -7.82 2.16 -9.75
CA GLN A 9 -7.94 3.21 -8.74
C GLN A 9 -6.65 4.02 -8.62
N PHE A 10 -5.48 3.37 -8.68
CA PHE A 10 -4.17 4.03 -8.66
C PHE A 10 -4.02 5.06 -9.80
N LEU A 11 -4.43 4.67 -11.01
CA LEU A 11 -4.43 5.56 -12.18
C LEU A 11 -5.50 6.65 -12.07
N ALA A 12 -6.73 6.29 -11.68
CA ALA A 12 -7.85 7.23 -11.58
C ALA A 12 -7.61 8.35 -10.55
N HIS A 13 -6.90 8.05 -9.46
CA HIS A 13 -6.54 9.03 -8.43
C HIS A 13 -5.24 9.79 -8.73
N GLY A 14 -4.59 9.54 -9.87
CA GLY A 14 -3.38 10.26 -10.26
C GLY A 14 -2.19 9.99 -9.34
N LEU A 15 -2.17 8.90 -8.58
CA LEU A 15 -1.09 8.58 -7.63
C LEU A 15 0.25 8.30 -8.33
N HIS A 16 0.21 8.04 -9.64
CA HIS A 16 1.36 7.92 -10.55
C HIS A 16 1.87 9.28 -11.08
N VAL A 17 1.16 10.38 -10.79
CA VAL A 17 1.47 11.74 -11.25
C VAL A 17 2.06 12.52 -10.09
N THR A 18 3.15 12.02 -9.52
CA THR A 18 3.95 12.75 -8.53
C THR A 18 5.31 13.05 -9.13
N GLU A 19 5.87 14.25 -8.89
CA GLU A 19 7.18 14.66 -9.43
C GLU A 19 8.28 13.64 -9.08
N ALA A 20 8.21 13.04 -7.89
CA ALA A 20 9.16 12.05 -7.41
C ALA A 20 8.72 10.59 -7.65
N ARG A 21 7.53 10.34 -8.22
CA ARG A 21 6.94 8.99 -8.38
C ARG A 21 6.94 8.20 -7.07
N THR A 22 6.43 8.83 -6.01
CA THR A 22 6.40 8.28 -4.64
C THR A 22 5.03 7.81 -4.18
N GLY A 23 4.05 7.75 -5.08
CA GLY A 23 2.69 7.33 -4.75
C GLY A 23 2.61 5.89 -4.25
N VAL A 24 1.92 5.67 -3.13
CA VAL A 24 1.58 4.35 -2.60
C VAL A 24 0.07 4.28 -2.39
N LEU A 25 -0.54 3.20 -2.88
CA LEU A 25 -1.93 2.86 -2.67
C LEU A 25 -2.03 1.55 -1.89
N ILE A 26 -2.71 1.62 -0.75
CA ILE A 26 -3.12 0.45 0.02
C ILE A 26 -4.59 0.18 -0.32
N PHE A 27 -4.85 -0.97 -0.94
CA PHE A 27 -6.18 -1.35 -1.40
C PHE A 27 -6.64 -2.63 -0.69
N ALA A 28 -7.82 -2.59 -0.07
CA ALA A 28 -8.45 -3.76 0.55
C ALA A 28 -9.85 -4.00 -0.02
N ALA A 29 -10.04 -5.17 -0.63
CA ALA A 29 -11.35 -5.66 -1.03
C ALA A 29 -11.98 -6.40 0.17
N LEU A 30 -12.83 -5.69 0.92
CA LEU A 30 -13.45 -6.23 2.14
C LEU A 30 -14.30 -7.48 1.88
N ALA A 31 -15.03 -7.51 0.75
CA ALA A 31 -15.87 -8.64 0.38
C ALA A 31 -15.06 -9.92 0.08
N ASP A 32 -13.84 -9.76 -0.43
CA ASP A 32 -12.99 -10.87 -0.87
C ASP A 32 -11.86 -11.19 0.14
N HIS A 33 -11.74 -10.41 1.22
CA HIS A 33 -10.60 -10.43 2.16
C HIS A 33 -9.22 -10.37 1.46
N GLN A 34 -9.16 -9.68 0.32
CA GLN A 34 -7.92 -9.52 -0.46
C GLN A 34 -7.33 -8.13 -0.24
N VAL A 35 -6.02 -8.10 -0.03
CA VAL A 35 -5.24 -6.88 0.15
C VAL A 35 -4.20 -6.79 -0.96
N GLU A 36 -4.05 -5.59 -1.54
CA GLU A 36 -3.03 -5.25 -2.51
C GLU A 36 -2.38 -3.93 -2.10
N VAL A 37 -1.05 -3.89 -2.11
CA VAL A 37 -0.30 -2.63 -2.01
C VAL A 37 0.32 -2.35 -3.37
N VAL A 38 0.04 -1.18 -3.93
CA VAL A 38 0.55 -0.72 -5.22
C VAL A 38 1.43 0.49 -4.96
N ALA A 39 2.70 0.39 -5.32
CA ALA A 39 3.63 1.51 -5.26
C ALA A 39 4.03 1.93 -6.68
N ASP A 40 4.28 3.22 -6.86
CA ASP A 40 4.88 3.76 -8.08
C ASP A 40 6.33 3.27 -8.22
N GLU A 41 6.87 3.34 -9.43
CA GLU A 41 8.17 2.78 -9.82
C GLU A 41 9.35 3.36 -9.02
N GLY A 42 9.30 4.64 -8.66
CA GLY A 42 10.32 5.30 -7.84
C GLY A 42 10.41 4.70 -6.42
N VAL A 43 9.27 4.31 -5.85
CA VAL A 43 9.20 3.68 -4.53
C VAL A 43 9.41 2.18 -4.62
N HIS A 44 8.83 1.52 -5.63
CA HIS A 44 8.97 0.08 -5.81
C HIS A 44 10.44 -0.33 -6.02
N SER A 45 11.21 0.47 -6.75
CA SER A 45 12.65 0.21 -7.00
C SER A 45 13.53 0.49 -5.76
N CYS A 46 13.07 1.34 -4.85
CA CYS A 46 13.84 1.72 -3.67
C CYS A 46 13.56 0.85 -2.43
N VAL A 47 12.38 0.23 -2.35
CA VAL A 47 11.91 -0.46 -1.13
C VAL A 47 12.02 -1.97 -1.24
N MET A 48 12.55 -2.60 -0.19
CA MET A 48 12.63 -4.06 -0.11
C MET A 48 11.23 -4.69 -0.12
N THR A 49 11.08 -5.78 -0.88
CA THR A 49 9.81 -6.51 -1.03
C THR A 49 9.20 -6.96 0.30
N GLU A 50 10.03 -7.18 1.31
CA GLU A 50 9.65 -7.60 2.67
C GLU A 50 8.73 -6.58 3.35
N VAL A 51 8.98 -5.28 3.19
CA VAL A 51 8.15 -4.21 3.79
C VAL A 51 6.72 -4.27 3.26
N TRP A 52 6.58 -4.49 1.94
CA TRP A 52 5.26 -4.61 1.31
C TRP A 52 4.54 -5.87 1.78
N ALA A 53 5.27 -6.97 1.93
CA ALA A 53 4.73 -8.21 2.47
C ALA A 53 4.23 -8.02 3.91
N ASP A 54 4.97 -7.29 4.75
CA ASP A 54 4.59 -7.00 6.13
C ASP A 54 3.35 -6.10 6.20
N ALA A 55 3.25 -5.07 5.36
CA ALA A 55 2.06 -4.22 5.28
C ALA A 55 0.81 -5.01 4.83
N VAL A 56 0.97 -5.88 3.82
CA VAL A 56 -0.10 -6.78 3.35
C VAL A 56 -0.50 -7.75 4.47
N ALA A 57 0.45 -8.34 5.18
CA ALA A 57 0.20 -9.28 6.26
C ALA A 57 -0.51 -8.62 7.45
N ALA A 58 -0.08 -7.43 7.86
CA ALA A 58 -0.71 -6.65 8.93
C ALA A 58 -2.17 -6.34 8.59
N LEU A 59 -2.44 -5.80 7.40
CA LEU A 59 -3.80 -5.47 6.98
C LEU A 59 -4.67 -6.73 6.84
N THR A 60 -4.15 -7.79 6.23
CA THR A 60 -4.88 -9.07 6.09
C THR A 60 -5.22 -9.68 7.46
N GLY A 61 -4.28 -9.67 8.41
CA GLY A 61 -4.49 -10.16 9.76
C GLY A 61 -5.56 -9.36 10.51
N ALA A 62 -5.55 -8.03 10.37
CA ALA A 62 -6.53 -7.15 11.00
C ALA A 62 -7.93 -7.31 10.39
N LEU A 63 -8.02 -7.46 9.06
CA LEU A 63 -9.28 -7.75 8.36
C LEU A 63 -9.91 -9.07 8.83
N ARG A 64 -9.11 -10.13 9.01
CA ARG A 64 -9.58 -11.42 9.57
C ARG A 64 -10.13 -11.29 10.98
N ARG A 65 -9.65 -10.30 11.75
CA ARG A 65 -10.09 -10.00 13.12
C ARG A 65 -11.22 -8.98 13.17
N ASN A 66 -11.76 -8.57 12.02
CA ASN A 66 -12.76 -7.50 11.89
C ASN A 66 -12.29 -6.15 12.49
N ARG A 67 -10.98 -5.86 12.41
CA ARG A 67 -10.33 -4.63 12.88
C ARG A 67 -9.65 -3.88 11.71
N PRO A 68 -10.39 -3.50 10.65
CA PRO A 68 -9.80 -2.90 9.44
C PRO A 68 -8.98 -1.64 9.73
N VAL A 69 -9.48 -0.76 10.61
CA VAL A 69 -8.84 0.53 10.94
C VAL A 69 -7.40 0.32 11.41
N GLU A 70 -7.19 -0.56 12.38
CA GLU A 70 -5.85 -0.85 12.90
C GLU A 70 -4.92 -1.48 11.88
N GLY A 71 -5.47 -2.29 10.97
CA GLY A 71 -4.72 -2.85 9.86
C GLY A 71 -4.21 -1.77 8.92
N PHE A 72 -5.07 -0.79 8.60
CA PHE A 72 -4.70 0.34 7.77
C PHE A 72 -3.68 1.24 8.47
N GLU A 73 -3.86 1.55 9.74
CA GLU A 73 -2.90 2.34 10.52
C GLU A 73 -1.51 1.69 10.54
N GLN A 74 -1.44 0.38 10.79
CA GLN A 74 -0.17 -0.37 10.75
C GLN A 74 0.46 -0.36 9.35
N ALA A 75 -0.32 -0.64 8.31
CA ALA A 75 0.18 -0.63 6.94
C ALA A 75 0.67 0.77 6.51
N ILE A 76 -0.06 1.84 6.88
CA ILE A 76 0.33 3.22 6.63
C ILE A 76 1.63 3.56 7.35
N ASN A 77 1.79 3.16 8.62
CA ASN A 77 3.00 3.42 9.39
C ASN A 77 4.22 2.70 8.80
N LEU A 78 4.07 1.44 8.38
CA LEU A 78 5.14 0.68 7.72
C LEU A 78 5.56 1.32 6.40
N CYS A 79 4.59 1.65 5.54
CA CYS A 79 4.87 2.31 4.27
C CYS A 79 5.47 3.71 4.48
N GLY A 80 4.91 4.49 5.40
CA GLY A 80 5.34 5.86 5.71
C GLY A 80 6.74 5.92 6.31
N GLY A 81 7.10 4.99 7.20
CA GLY A 81 8.44 4.91 7.77
C GLY A 81 9.51 4.70 6.70
N VAL A 82 9.25 3.78 5.77
CA VAL A 82 10.18 3.50 4.67
C VAL A 82 10.25 4.65 3.66
N LEU A 83 9.11 5.28 3.37
CA LEU A 83 9.10 6.49 2.56
C LEU A 83 9.94 7.59 3.21
N ALA A 84 9.82 7.81 4.52
CA ALA A 84 10.58 8.84 5.24
C ALA A 84 12.10 8.59 5.24
N GLU A 85 12.54 7.32 5.31
CA GLU A 85 13.96 6.96 5.22
C GLU A 85 14.56 7.24 3.84
N ARG A 86 13.77 7.08 2.77
CA ARG A 86 14.25 7.12 1.37
C ARG A 86 13.92 8.42 0.64
N PHE A 87 12.87 9.10 1.07
CA PHE A 87 12.33 10.34 0.52
C PHE A 87 11.95 11.27 1.69
N PRO A 88 12.94 11.84 2.41
CA PRO A 88 12.68 12.76 3.51
C PRO A 88 11.97 14.04 3.00
N PRO A 89 11.16 14.70 3.85
CA PRO A 89 10.42 15.91 3.51
C PRO A 89 11.30 17.15 3.29
#